data_AF-A0A7Y6ZX62-F1
#
_entry.id   AF-A0A7Y6ZX62-F1
#
_cell.length_a   1.000
_cell.length_b   1.000
_cell.length_c   1.000
_cell.angle_alpha   90.00
_cell.angle_beta   90.00
_cell.angle_gamma   90.00
#
_symmetry.space_group_name_H-M   'P 1'
#
loop_
_entity.id
_entity.type
_entity.pdbx_description
1 polymer ?
#
loop_
_entity_poly.entity_id
_entity_poly.type
_entity_poly.pdbx_seq_one_letter_code
_entity_poly.pdbx_strand_id
1 'polypeptide(L)'
;MVKHIVTLLALLLLVSGCASRSTTLYEELGGEAKINEIVENFVYEIEYNETILPYFAESDIERFITKFSEQLCVFSGGPCEYSSDTMEQVHGGMNITEADFNLTVDLFINAMNKANVPHRLQNQLINRMTHTRRQMLYL
;
A
#
# COMPACT_ATOMS: atom_id res chain seq x y z
N MET A 1 46.93 -40.49 -5.00
CA MET A 1 46.79 -39.03 -4.79
C MET A 1 45.68 -38.40 -5.62
N VAL A 2 45.54 -38.68 -6.93
CA VAL A 2 44.52 -38.02 -7.79
C VAL A 2 43.07 -38.43 -7.47
N LYS A 3 42.82 -39.67 -7.02
CA LYS A 3 41.46 -40.17 -6.70
C LYS A 3 40.81 -39.50 -5.48
N HIS A 4 41.59 -39.04 -4.50
CA HIS A 4 41.07 -38.35 -3.32
C HIS A 4 40.76 -36.87 -3.57
N ILE A 5 41.44 -36.25 -4.56
CA ILE A 5 41.18 -34.87 -4.98
C ILE A 5 39.82 -34.75 -5.68
N VAL A 6 39.45 -35.76 -6.49
CA VAL A 6 38.16 -35.80 -7.20
C VAL A 6 36.98 -36.03 -6.23
N THR A 7 37.18 -36.77 -5.14
CA THR A 7 36.13 -37.00 -4.14
C THR A 7 35.90 -35.78 -3.23
N LEU A 8 36.91 -34.94 -3.02
CA LEU A 8 36.77 -33.71 -2.22
C LEU A 8 36.06 -32.57 -2.99
N LEU A 9 36.16 -32.56 -4.33
CA LEU A 9 35.54 -31.55 -5.18
C LEU A 9 34.02 -31.78 -5.39
N ALA A 10 33.56 -33.03 -5.25
CA ALA A 10 32.15 -33.39 -5.43
C ALA A 10 31.27 -33.05 -4.21
N LEU A 11 31.86 -32.74 -3.05
CA LEU A 11 31.11 -32.47 -1.82
C LEU A 11 30.79 -30.97 -1.59
N LEU A 12 31.35 -30.07 -2.40
CA LEU A 12 31.16 -28.62 -2.25
C LEU A 12 29.97 -28.03 -3.03
N LEU A 13 29.25 -28.82 -3.83
CA LEU A 13 28.18 -28.33 -4.71
C LEU A 13 26.76 -28.42 -4.14
N LEU A 14 26.58 -28.81 -2.87
CA LEU A 14 25.26 -29.04 -2.28
C LEU A 14 24.76 -27.95 -1.32
N VAL A 15 25.46 -26.82 -1.21
CA VAL A 15 25.03 -25.69 -0.35
C VAL A 15 24.58 -24.51 -1.21
N SER A 16 23.67 -24.74 -2.15
CA SER A 16 22.79 -23.68 -2.63
C SER A 16 21.74 -23.43 -1.56
N GLY A 17 22.12 -22.69 -0.52
CA GLY A 17 21.15 -22.17 0.45
C GLY A 17 20.12 -21.35 -0.31
N CYS A 18 18.84 -21.69 -0.19
CA CYS A 18 17.76 -20.82 -0.64
C CYS A 18 17.87 -19.52 0.14
N ALA A 19 18.49 -18.50 -0.45
CA ALA A 19 18.37 -17.15 0.03
C ALA A 19 16.89 -16.77 -0.14
N SER A 20 16.13 -16.84 0.95
CA SER A 20 14.79 -16.25 1.00
C SER A 20 14.97 -14.75 0.78
N ARG A 21 14.80 -14.28 -0.47
CA ARG A 21 14.59 -12.85 -0.69
C ARG A 21 13.38 -12.47 0.15
N SER A 22 13.58 -11.57 1.12
CA SER A 22 12.46 -10.94 1.80
C SER A 22 11.68 -10.19 0.73
N THR A 23 10.50 -10.70 0.38
CA THR A 23 9.60 -9.99 -0.52
C THR A 23 9.07 -8.77 0.18
N THR A 24 8.94 -7.66 -0.53
CA THR A 24 8.28 -6.47 0.03
C THR A 24 6.77 -6.69 0.08
N LEU A 25 6.05 -5.92 0.90
CA LEU A 25 4.59 -5.97 0.88
C LEU A 25 4.05 -5.60 -0.51
N TYR A 26 4.71 -4.68 -1.22
CA TYR A 26 4.41 -4.33 -2.61
C TYR A 26 4.44 -5.56 -3.52
N GLU A 27 5.50 -6.38 -3.44
CA GLU A 27 5.60 -7.62 -4.22
C GLU A 27 4.52 -8.64 -3.79
N GLU A 28 4.25 -8.78 -2.49
CA GLU A 28 3.20 -9.68 -1.97
C GLU A 28 1.79 -9.26 -2.39
N LEU A 29 1.54 -7.96 -2.55
CA LEU A 29 0.27 -7.43 -3.07
C LEU A 29 0.10 -7.75 -4.56
N GLY A 30 1.18 -7.85 -5.33
CA GLY A 30 1.15 -7.97 -6.79
C GLY A 30 1.59 -6.70 -7.52
N GLY A 31 2.30 -5.81 -6.82
CA GLY A 31 2.92 -4.61 -7.38
C GLY A 31 1.93 -3.56 -7.87
N GLU A 32 2.40 -2.74 -8.81
CA GLU A 32 1.69 -1.58 -9.37
C GLU A 32 0.28 -1.93 -9.86
N ALA A 33 0.13 -3.05 -10.57
CA ALA A 33 -1.17 -3.47 -11.09
C ALA A 33 -2.20 -3.66 -9.96
N LYS A 34 -1.81 -4.30 -8.85
CA LYS A 34 -2.74 -4.46 -7.71
C LYS A 34 -2.99 -3.15 -6.99
N ILE A 35 -1.99 -2.28 -6.87
CA ILE A 35 -2.15 -0.96 -6.25
C ILE A 35 -3.16 -0.13 -7.04
N ASN A 36 -3.02 -0.07 -8.36
CA ASN A 36 -3.95 0.69 -9.20
C ASN A 36 -5.37 0.13 -9.09
N GLU A 37 -5.54 -1.19 -9.09
CA GLU A 37 -6.85 -1.82 -8.87
C GLU A 37 -7.47 -1.45 -7.50
N ILE A 38 -6.67 -1.43 -6.42
CA ILE A 38 -7.14 -1.00 -5.09
C ILE A 38 -7.59 0.48 -5.13
N VAL A 39 -6.80 1.35 -5.76
CA VAL A 39 -7.10 2.79 -5.83
C VAL A 39 -8.34 3.07 -6.67
N GLU A 40 -8.49 2.42 -7.82
CA GLU A 40 -9.69 2.53 -8.66
C GLU A 40 -10.94 2.07 -7.90
N ASN A 41 -10.86 0.93 -7.21
CA ASN A 41 -11.95 0.46 -6.36
C ASN A 41 -12.25 1.44 -5.21
N PHE A 42 -11.25 2.11 -4.66
CA PHE A 42 -11.44 3.08 -3.58
C PHE A 42 -12.12 4.36 -4.06
N VAL A 43 -11.75 4.85 -5.24
CA VAL A 43 -12.47 5.96 -5.90
C VAL A 43 -13.94 5.59 -6.09
N TYR A 44 -14.23 4.37 -6.55
CA TYR A 44 -15.59 3.90 -6.68
C TYR A 44 -16.32 3.82 -5.33
N GLU A 45 -15.69 3.34 -4.27
CA GLU A 45 -16.31 3.33 -2.92
C GLU A 45 -16.63 4.75 -2.42
N ILE A 46 -15.76 5.73 -2.70
CA ILE A 46 -15.98 7.14 -2.36
C ILE A 46 -17.12 7.75 -3.20
N GLU A 47 -17.15 7.48 -4.50
CA GLU A 47 -18.13 8.03 -5.45
C GLU A 47 -19.58 7.79 -5.00
N TYR A 48 -19.84 6.63 -4.41
CA TYR A 48 -21.18 6.22 -3.95
C TYR A 48 -21.41 6.42 -2.45
N ASN A 49 -20.51 7.11 -1.74
CA ASN A 49 -20.68 7.40 -0.33
C ASN A 49 -21.07 8.88 -0.11
N GLU A 50 -22.33 9.11 0.27
CA GLU A 50 -22.88 10.46 0.45
C GLU A 50 -22.19 11.29 1.55
N THR A 51 -21.55 10.64 2.53
CA THR A 51 -20.82 11.33 3.60
C THR A 51 -19.42 11.75 3.17
N ILE A 52 -18.71 10.91 2.42
CA ILE A 52 -17.30 11.13 2.05
C ILE A 52 -17.17 11.88 0.72
N LEU A 53 -18.06 11.66 -0.24
CA LEU A 53 -18.03 12.31 -1.56
C LEU A 53 -17.88 13.85 -1.49
N PRO A 54 -18.57 14.58 -0.60
CA PRO A 54 -18.43 16.04 -0.51
C PRO A 54 -17.00 16.53 -0.25
N TYR A 55 -16.14 15.75 0.42
CA TYR A 55 -14.72 16.10 0.62
C TYR A 55 -13.94 16.16 -0.70
N PHE A 56 -14.43 15.48 -1.74
CA PHE A 56 -13.79 15.39 -3.05
C PHE A 56 -14.43 16.31 -4.10
N ALA A 57 -15.41 17.15 -3.75
CA ALA A 57 -16.19 17.93 -4.70
C ALA A 57 -15.37 18.85 -5.62
N GLU A 58 -14.23 19.35 -5.14
CA GLU A 58 -13.30 20.22 -5.90
C GLU A 58 -11.96 19.51 -6.21
N SER A 59 -11.88 18.20 -6.01
CA SER A 59 -10.65 17.44 -6.20
C SER A 59 -10.40 17.13 -7.67
N ASP A 60 -9.13 17.23 -8.07
CA ASP A 60 -8.63 16.60 -9.29
C ASP A 60 -8.49 15.09 -9.04
N ILE A 61 -9.43 14.32 -9.58
CA ILE A 61 -9.53 12.87 -9.35
C ILE A 61 -8.36 12.12 -10.00
N GLU A 62 -7.86 12.56 -11.17
CA GLU A 62 -6.71 11.93 -11.82
C GLU A 62 -5.43 12.13 -10.99
N ARG A 63 -5.26 13.34 -10.43
CA ARG A 63 -4.20 13.63 -9.48
C ARG A 63 -4.34 12.79 -8.21
N PHE A 64 -5.56 12.66 -7.66
CA PHE A 64 -5.81 11.83 -6.48
C PHE A 64 -5.39 10.38 -6.72
N ILE A 65 -5.83 9.77 -7.82
CA ILE A 65 -5.47 8.39 -8.18
C ILE A 65 -3.95 8.24 -8.25
N THR A 66 -3.28 9.15 -8.97
CA THR A 66 -1.82 9.13 -9.12
C THR A 66 -1.11 9.21 -7.77
N LYS A 67 -1.50 10.18 -6.92
CA LYS A 67 -0.83 10.41 -5.63
C LYS A 67 -1.14 9.36 -4.59
N PHE A 68 -2.35 8.82 -4.59
CA PHE A 68 -2.69 7.74 -3.68
C PHE A 68 -2.01 6.42 -4.09
N SER A 69 -1.90 6.12 -5.39
CA SER A 69 -1.10 4.99 -5.89
C SER A 69 0.38 5.11 -5.50
N GLU A 70 1.01 6.28 -5.69
CA GLU A 70 2.39 6.54 -5.25
C GLU A 70 2.53 6.30 -3.74
N GLN A 71 1.60 6.81 -2.94
CA GLN A 71 1.62 6.69 -1.49
C GLN A 71 1.48 5.22 -1.04
N LEU A 72 0.55 4.45 -1.61
CA LEU A 72 0.41 3.02 -1.32
C LEU A 72 1.66 2.23 -1.76
N CYS A 73 2.28 2.61 -2.88
CA CYS A 73 3.53 2.01 -3.33
C CYS A 73 4.65 2.23 -2.31
N VAL A 74 4.83 3.46 -1.81
CA VAL A 74 5.82 3.77 -0.77
C VAL A 74 5.51 3.00 0.53
N PHE A 75 4.27 3.03 1.01
CA PHE A 75 3.92 2.36 2.28
C PHE A 75 4.04 0.84 2.23
N SER A 76 3.88 0.24 1.05
CA SER A 76 4.10 -1.18 0.82
C SER A 76 5.57 -1.55 0.57
N GLY A 77 6.48 -0.57 0.56
CA GLY A 77 7.91 -0.79 0.32
C GLY A 77 8.27 -1.03 -1.15
N GLY A 78 7.45 -0.52 -2.06
CA GLY A 78 7.70 -0.52 -3.50
C GLY A 78 8.77 0.50 -3.91
N PRO A 79 9.14 0.52 -5.20
CA PRO A 79 10.25 1.33 -5.72
C PRO A 79 9.87 2.79 -5.98
N CYS A 80 8.64 3.20 -5.65
CA CYS A 80 8.14 4.54 -5.96
C CYS A 80 8.69 5.59 -4.99
N GLU A 81 8.65 6.84 -5.43
CA GLU A 81 8.90 8.01 -4.61
C GLU A 81 7.61 8.82 -4.49
N TYR A 82 7.22 9.16 -3.27
CA TYR A 82 6.09 10.06 -3.05
C TYR A 82 6.57 11.51 -3.15
N SER A 83 6.11 12.22 -4.17
CA SER A 83 6.61 13.56 -4.53
C SER A 83 5.63 14.69 -4.21
N SER A 84 4.63 14.46 -3.36
CA SER A 84 3.52 15.38 -3.15
C SER A 84 3.51 16.04 -1.76
N ASP A 85 2.56 16.95 -1.58
CA ASP A 85 2.24 17.63 -0.33
C ASP A 85 2.11 16.66 0.86
N THR A 86 2.42 17.15 2.06
CA THR A 86 2.27 16.38 3.29
C THR A 86 0.79 16.08 3.59
N MET A 87 0.52 15.06 4.40
CA MET A 87 -0.85 14.77 4.85
C MET A 87 -1.49 15.98 5.55
N GLU A 88 -0.70 16.76 6.30
CA GLU A 88 -1.17 17.98 6.98
C GLU A 88 -1.57 19.07 5.98
N GLN A 89 -0.79 19.25 4.91
CA GLN A 89 -1.09 20.23 3.86
C GLN A 89 -2.34 19.86 3.07
N VAL A 90 -2.53 18.57 2.75
CA VAL A 90 -3.68 18.10 1.97
C VAL A 90 -4.97 18.15 2.77
N HIS A 91 -4.94 17.77 4.06
CA HIS A 91 -6.15 17.57 4.85
C HIS A 91 -6.45 18.75 5.82
N GLY A 92 -5.58 19.76 5.86
CA GLY A 92 -5.74 20.95 6.69
C GLY A 92 -7.02 21.73 6.35
N GLY A 93 -7.76 22.14 7.37
CA GLY A 93 -8.98 22.93 7.21
C GLY A 93 -10.21 22.15 6.71
N MET A 94 -10.09 20.85 6.43
CA MET A 94 -11.22 20.01 6.00
C MET A 94 -12.19 19.65 7.14
N ASN A 95 -11.81 19.90 8.40
CA ASN A 95 -12.61 19.58 9.59
C ASN A 95 -13.08 18.11 9.60
N ILE A 96 -12.17 17.17 9.29
CA ILE A 96 -12.43 15.73 9.24
C ILE A 96 -12.75 15.24 10.66
N THR A 97 -13.92 14.64 10.85
CA THR A 97 -14.26 14.05 12.16
C THR A 97 -13.69 12.64 12.29
N GLU A 98 -13.63 12.12 13.52
CA GLU A 98 -13.25 10.72 13.74
C GLU A 98 -14.19 9.74 13.01
N ALA A 99 -15.47 10.08 12.90
CA ALA A 99 -16.45 9.26 12.20
C ALA A 99 -16.16 9.21 10.69
N ASP A 100 -15.88 10.36 10.06
CA ASP A 100 -15.58 10.45 8.64
C ASP A 100 -14.27 9.73 8.29
N PHE A 101 -13.27 9.87 9.16
CA PHE A 101 -12.01 9.15 8.99
C PHE A 101 -12.22 7.63 9.07
N ASN A 102 -12.95 7.15 10.09
CA ASN A 102 -13.19 5.72 10.25
C ASN A 102 -14.01 5.16 9.08
N LEU A 103 -15.02 5.90 8.62
CA LEU A 103 -15.79 5.54 7.43
C LEU A 103 -14.89 5.46 6.19
N THR A 104 -13.97 6.40 6.01
CA THR A 104 -12.99 6.37 4.91
C THR A 104 -12.09 5.13 4.96
N VAL A 105 -11.68 4.70 6.16
CA VAL A 105 -10.93 3.45 6.34
C VAL A 105 -11.78 2.23 5.96
N ASP A 106 -13.06 2.21 6.30
CA ASP A 106 -13.98 1.12 5.92
C ASP A 106 -14.15 1.04 4.39
N LEU A 107 -14.30 2.19 3.71
CA LEU A 107 -14.32 2.25 2.24
C LEU A 107 -13.01 1.72 1.63
N PHE A 108 -11.86 2.03 2.24
CA PHE A 108 -10.58 1.52 1.77
C PHE A 108 -10.45 0.00 1.96
N ILE A 109 -10.96 -0.54 3.07
CA ILE A 109 -11.05 -1.99 3.30
C ILE A 109 -11.95 -2.65 2.24
N ASN A 110 -13.10 -2.07 1.92
CA ASN A 110 -13.99 -2.56 0.86
C ASN A 110 -13.29 -2.60 -0.50
N ALA A 111 -12.52 -1.55 -0.83
CA ALA A 111 -11.75 -1.50 -2.07
C ALA A 111 -10.72 -2.63 -2.16
N MET A 112 -10.00 -2.91 -1.07
CA MET A 112 -9.07 -4.03 -1.00
C MET A 112 -9.78 -5.40 -1.07
N ASN A 113 -10.97 -5.53 -0.47
CA ASN A 113 -11.79 -6.73 -0.57
C ASN A 113 -12.21 -6.99 -2.03
N LYS A 114 -12.68 -5.96 -2.76
CA LYS A 114 -13.01 -6.04 -4.19
C LYS A 114 -11.80 -6.42 -5.04
N ALA A 115 -10.62 -5.93 -4.66
CA ALA A 115 -9.35 -6.29 -5.30
C ALA A 115 -8.82 -7.70 -4.90
N ASN A 116 -9.59 -8.46 -4.10
CA ASN A 116 -9.23 -9.79 -3.58
C ASN A 116 -7.90 -9.82 -2.81
N VAL A 117 -7.56 -8.73 -2.12
CA VAL A 117 -6.36 -8.67 -1.28
C VAL A 117 -6.61 -9.51 -0.02
N PRO A 118 -5.75 -10.48 0.34
CA PRO A 118 -5.90 -11.24 1.57
C PRO A 118 -5.88 -10.34 2.81
N HIS A 119 -6.78 -10.57 3.79
CA HIS A 119 -6.87 -9.74 5.01
C HIS A 119 -5.55 -9.53 5.75
N ARG A 120 -4.64 -10.52 5.72
CA ARG A 120 -3.28 -10.36 6.28
C ARG A 120 -2.56 -9.17 5.65
N LEU A 121 -2.59 -9.06 4.31
CA LEU A 121 -1.92 -7.99 3.58
C LEU A 121 -2.62 -6.65 3.77
N GLN A 122 -3.96 -6.64 3.83
CA GLN A 122 -4.74 -5.44 4.14
C GLN A 122 -4.31 -4.84 5.48
N ASN A 123 -4.25 -5.67 6.53
CA ASN A 123 -3.85 -5.24 7.87
C ASN A 123 -2.40 -4.74 7.91
N GLN A 124 -1.50 -5.39 7.15
CA GLN A 124 -0.13 -4.92 7.04
C GLN A 124 -0.05 -3.55 6.37
N LEU A 125 -0.78 -3.33 5.28
CA LEU A 125 -0.81 -2.05 4.58
C LEU A 125 -1.40 -0.94 5.47
N ILE A 126 -2.57 -1.16 6.06
CA ILE A 126 -3.21 -0.21 6.98
C ILE A 126 -2.28 0.13 8.14
N ASN A 127 -1.62 -0.87 8.74
CA ASN A 127 -0.68 -0.63 9.84
C ASN A 127 0.46 0.31 9.45
N ARG A 128 0.96 0.24 8.21
CA ARG A 128 2.01 1.16 7.69
C ARG A 128 1.52 2.60 7.57
N MET A 129 0.21 2.80 7.40
CA MET A 129 -0.41 4.11 7.23
C MET A 129 -0.86 4.74 8.56
N THR A 130 -0.98 3.97 9.65
CA THR A 130 -1.59 4.42 10.93
C THR A 130 -1.07 5.77 11.46
N HIS A 131 0.21 6.09 11.23
CA HIS A 131 0.80 7.35 11.69
C HIS A 131 0.19 8.59 11.03
N THR A 132 -0.38 8.46 9.82
CA THR A 132 -0.97 9.57 9.06
C THR A 132 -2.27 10.06 9.70
N ARG A 133 -2.96 9.23 10.50
CA ARG A 133 -4.20 9.61 11.20
C ARG A 133 -4.05 10.92 11.97
N ARG A 134 -2.96 11.09 12.72
CA ARG A 134 -2.73 12.31 13.51
C ARG A 134 -2.51 13.54 12.62
N GLN A 135 -1.95 13.34 11.44
CA GLN A 135 -1.68 14.37 10.45
C GLN A 135 -2.93 14.77 9.65
N MET A 136 -4.09 14.19 9.94
CA MET A 136 -5.36 14.52 9.28
C MET A 136 -6.41 15.01 10.29
N LEU A 137 -6.48 14.40 11.48
CA LEU A 137 -7.54 14.67 12.45
C LEU A 137 -7.24 15.82 13.42
N TYR A 138 -5.98 16.16 13.65
CA TYR A 138 -5.58 17.07 14.74
C TYR A 138 -4.79 18.28 14.21
N LEU A 139 -5.21 18.79 13.05
CA LEU A 139 -4.64 19.93 12.36
C LEU A 139 -5.20 21.27 12.86
#